data_AF-A0A2K3NXN0-F1
#
_entry.id   AF-A0A2K3NXN0-F1
#
_cell.length_a   1.000
_cell.length_b   1.000
_cell.length_c   1.000
_cell.angle_alpha   90.00
_cell.angle_beta   90.00
_cell.angle_gamma   90.00
#
_symmetry.space_group_name_H-M   'P 1'
#
loop_
_entity.id
_entity.type
_entity.pdbx_description
1 polymer ?
#
loop_
_entity_poly.entity_id
_entity_poly.type
_entity_poly.pdbx_seq_one_letter_code
_entity_poly.pdbx_strand_id
1 'polypeptide(L)'
;MILSALLTSVAINLGLCLLFFTLYSILRKQPGNITVYVPRLVAEGKVEEGRQFNLERLLPTAGWVKKAWEPTEEEFLSNSGLDAFVFMRMFVFSLKVFTFGAIIGMFVLIPINYLGSQLTDDSDFQHKSLDSFSISNVNNGSNRLWIHFSAAYIFTGVVCYFLYYEYQYISSKRIACFYSSEPQPHQFTVLVRGIPIPPGGTCADAVERFFTEYHPSTYLSHSVVRRSHKLHNLIVSGFLQLQSFQSFPSEYV
;
A
#
# COMPACT_ATOMS: atom_id res chain seq x y z
N MET A 1 9.40 27.60 12.10
CA MET A 1 10.14 26.96 10.96
C MET A 1 10.40 28.00 9.86
N ILE A 2 11.63 28.09 9.32
CA ILE A 2 11.98 29.11 8.33
C ILE A 2 11.34 28.78 6.98
N LEU A 3 10.54 29.72 6.44
CA LEU A 3 9.81 29.54 5.17
C LEU A 3 10.74 29.23 3.98
N SER A 4 11.91 29.89 3.92
CA SER A 4 12.88 29.67 2.84
C SER A 4 13.40 28.23 2.82
N ALA A 5 13.66 27.62 3.98
CA ALA A 5 14.11 26.23 4.06
C ALA A 5 13.04 25.25 3.54
N LEU A 6 11.76 25.50 3.86
CA LEU A 6 10.65 24.72 3.31
C LEU A 6 10.58 24.84 1.78
N LEU A 7 10.64 26.07 1.26
CA LEU A 7 10.59 26.33 -0.19
C LEU A 7 11.76 25.68 -0.94
N THR A 8 12.98 25.76 -0.41
CA THR A 8 14.15 25.09 -0.98
C THR A 8 13.96 23.58 -1.01
N SER A 9 13.46 22.99 0.08
CA SER A 9 13.17 21.55 0.14
C SER A 9 12.11 21.12 -0.88
N VAL A 10 11.01 21.87 -0.99
CA VAL A 10 9.95 21.62 -1.98
C VAL A 10 10.51 21.70 -3.40
N ALA A 11 11.31 22.72 -3.71
CA ALA A 11 11.91 22.89 -5.03
C ALA A 11 12.83 21.72 -5.41
N ILE A 12 13.71 21.29 -4.51
CA ILE A 12 14.63 20.16 -4.75
C ILE A 12 13.83 18.86 -4.95
N ASN A 13 12.89 18.56 -4.05
CA ASN A 13 12.09 17.33 -4.12
C ASN A 13 11.20 17.31 -5.37
N LEU A 14 10.62 18.45 -5.77
CA LEU A 14 9.85 18.57 -7.00
C LEU A 14 10.74 18.34 -8.23
N GLY A 15 11.95 18.91 -8.24
CA GLY A 15 12.94 18.67 -9.30
C GLY A 15 13.29 17.19 -9.45
N LEU A 16 13.56 16.50 -8.34
CA LEU A 16 13.82 15.06 -8.33
C LEU A 16 12.60 14.25 -8.78
N CYS A 17 11.39 14.63 -8.35
CA CYS A 17 10.15 13.99 -8.79
C CYS A 17 9.99 14.08 -10.32
N LEU A 18 10.20 15.26 -10.91
CA LEU A 18 10.14 15.45 -12.35
C LEU A 18 11.23 14.65 -13.09
N LEU A 19 12.45 14.60 -12.52
CA LEU A 19 13.53 13.77 -13.06
C LEU A 19 13.15 12.28 -13.06
N PHE A 20 12.66 11.74 -11.95
CA PHE A 20 12.25 10.33 -11.89
C PHE A 20 11.02 10.04 -12.76
N PHE A 21 10.07 10.96 -12.85
CA PHE A 21 8.91 10.84 -13.72
C PHE A 21 9.32 10.78 -15.20
N THR A 22 10.27 11.61 -15.63
CA THR A 22 10.79 11.59 -17.00
C THR A 22 11.60 10.32 -17.27
N LEU A 23 12.51 9.93 -16.37
CA LEU A 23 13.26 8.68 -16.46
C LEU A 23 12.32 7.47 -16.55
N TYR A 24 11.33 7.37 -15.66
CA TYR A 24 10.32 6.31 -15.71
C TYR A 24 9.57 6.29 -17.04
N SER A 25 9.14 7.46 -17.53
CA SER A 25 8.40 7.60 -18.79
C SER A 25 9.21 7.12 -20.01
N ILE A 26 10.54 7.19 -19.96
CA ILE A 26 11.45 6.71 -21.01
C ILE A 26 11.80 5.23 -20.80
N LEU A 27 12.23 4.87 -19.59
CA LEU A 27 12.72 3.52 -19.24
C LEU A 27 11.62 2.46 -19.35
N ARG A 28 10.39 2.76 -18.92
CA ARG A 28 9.24 1.84 -19.05
C ARG A 28 8.96 1.48 -20.49
N LYS A 29 9.29 2.41 -21.40
CA LYS A 29 9.06 2.16 -22.80
C LYS A 29 10.09 1.19 -23.31
N GLN A 30 11.39 1.29 -22.99
CA GLN A 30 12.49 0.53 -23.63
C GLN A 30 12.27 -1.00 -23.70
N PRO A 31 12.67 -1.69 -24.80
CA PRO A 31 12.33 -3.09 -25.02
C PRO A 31 13.08 -4.01 -24.05
N GLY A 32 14.35 -3.69 -23.73
CA GLY A 32 15.13 -4.45 -22.76
C GLY A 32 14.58 -4.40 -21.33
N ASN A 33 13.74 -3.42 -21.00
CA ASN A 33 13.21 -3.24 -19.65
C ASN A 33 11.75 -3.72 -19.51
N ILE A 34 11.13 -4.25 -20.56
CA ILE A 34 9.71 -4.63 -20.53
C ILE A 34 9.42 -5.76 -19.53
N THR A 35 10.38 -6.68 -19.36
CA THR A 35 10.35 -7.76 -18.37
C THR A 35 10.31 -7.25 -16.94
N VAL A 36 10.94 -6.10 -16.67
CA VAL A 36 10.99 -5.48 -15.35
C VAL A 36 9.75 -4.64 -15.06
N TYR A 37 9.31 -3.81 -16.00
CA TYR A 37 8.20 -2.88 -15.79
C TYR A 37 6.81 -3.49 -16.04
N VAL A 38 6.73 -4.59 -16.79
CA VAL A 38 5.47 -5.23 -17.16
C VAL A 38 5.54 -6.76 -17.01
N PRO A 39 6.03 -7.29 -15.86
CA PRO A 39 6.27 -8.73 -15.69
C PRO A 39 4.98 -9.55 -15.81
N ARG A 40 3.84 -9.00 -15.38
CA ARG A 40 2.56 -9.68 -15.43
C ARG A 40 2.06 -9.90 -16.85
N LEU A 41 2.16 -8.91 -17.73
CA LEU A 41 1.77 -9.09 -19.13
C LEU A 41 2.72 -10.04 -19.87
N VAL A 42 4.01 -10.04 -19.49
CA VAL A 42 4.99 -11.01 -20.01
C VAL A 42 4.62 -12.43 -19.57
N ALA A 43 4.31 -12.63 -18.29
CA ALA A 43 3.87 -13.93 -17.77
C ALA A 43 2.56 -14.42 -18.39
N GLU A 44 1.64 -13.50 -18.71
CA GLU A 44 0.40 -13.79 -19.43
C GLU A 44 0.59 -14.01 -20.95
N GLY A 45 1.82 -13.85 -21.47
CA GLY A 45 2.11 -13.99 -22.90
C GLY A 45 1.46 -12.93 -23.79
N LYS A 46 0.95 -11.84 -23.21
CA LYS A 46 0.22 -10.76 -23.91
C LYS A 46 1.14 -9.66 -24.44
N VAL A 47 2.46 -9.84 -24.35
CA VAL A 47 3.44 -8.88 -24.87
C VAL A 47 3.78 -9.27 -26.29
N GLU A 48 3.41 -8.42 -27.25
CA GLU A 48 3.89 -8.58 -28.61
C GLU A 48 5.40 -8.29 -28.67
N GLU A 49 6.20 -9.34 -28.82
CA GLU A 49 7.68 -9.31 -28.86
C GLU A 49 8.28 -8.55 -30.07
N GLY A 50 7.48 -7.83 -30.86
CA GLY A 50 7.86 -7.37 -32.20
C GLY A 50 7.97 -5.87 -32.47
N ARG A 51 8.05 -4.97 -31.47
CA ARG A 51 8.12 -3.51 -31.76
C ARG A 51 9.55 -2.98 -31.91
N GLN A 52 9.92 -2.69 -33.16
CA GLN A 52 11.12 -1.98 -33.60
C GLN A 52 11.43 -0.73 -32.75
N PHE A 53 12.72 -0.38 -32.64
CA PHE A 53 13.18 0.85 -32.01
C PHE A 53 12.60 2.08 -32.73
N ASN A 54 11.81 2.88 -32.01
CA ASN A 54 11.27 4.16 -32.50
C ASN A 54 11.82 5.30 -31.63
N LEU A 55 12.27 6.39 -32.26
CA LEU A 55 12.79 7.57 -31.55
C LEU A 55 11.71 8.26 -30.68
N GLU A 56 10.43 8.13 -31.05
CA GLU A 56 9.29 8.57 -30.25
C GLU A 56 9.21 7.90 -28.86
N ARG A 57 9.92 6.79 -28.68
CA ARG A 57 10.04 6.07 -27.40
C ARG A 57 10.87 6.82 -26.38
N LEU A 58 11.75 7.73 -26.81
CA LEU A 58 12.57 8.57 -25.95
C LEU A 58 11.86 9.85 -25.51
N LEU A 59 10.73 10.20 -26.13
CA LEU A 59 9.92 11.34 -25.71
C LEU A 59 9.18 10.98 -24.41
N PRO A 60 9.35 11.76 -23.32
CA PRO A 60 8.59 11.54 -22.09
C PRO A 60 7.12 11.87 -22.34
N THR A 61 6.25 10.88 -22.20
CA THR A 61 4.80 11.06 -22.38
C THR A 61 4.07 10.68 -21.10
N ALA A 62 3.26 11.58 -20.57
CA ALA A 62 2.40 11.35 -19.41
C ALA A 62 1.17 10.46 -19.71
N GLY A 63 1.04 9.92 -20.93
CA GLY A 63 -0.11 9.09 -21.32
C GLY A 63 -0.31 7.82 -20.49
N TRP A 64 0.73 7.34 -19.80
CA TRP A 64 0.61 6.22 -18.85
C TRP A 64 -0.18 6.60 -17.60
N VAL A 65 -0.16 7.88 -17.18
CA VAL A 65 -0.93 8.37 -16.03
C VAL A 65 -2.42 8.31 -16.36
N LYS A 66 -2.81 8.77 -17.56
CA LYS A 66 -4.20 8.67 -18.04
C LYS A 66 -4.66 7.21 -18.05
N LYS A 67 -3.87 6.32 -18.66
CA LYS A 67 -4.15 4.89 -18.70
C LYS A 67 -4.23 4.22 -17.33
N ALA A 68 -3.54 4.74 -16.32
CA ALA A 68 -3.62 4.25 -14.95
C ALA A 68 -4.90 4.70 -14.23
N TRP A 69 -5.54 5.77 -14.69
CA TRP A 69 -6.78 6.32 -14.11
C TRP A 69 -8.05 5.88 -14.85
N GLU A 70 -7.93 5.40 -16.08
CA GLU A 70 -9.04 4.89 -16.89
C GLU A 70 -9.77 3.65 -16.33
N PRO A 71 -9.11 2.67 -15.67
CA PRO A 71 -9.77 1.45 -15.21
C PRO A 71 -10.88 1.72 -14.18
N THR A 72 -11.99 1.00 -14.28
CA THR A 72 -13.07 1.09 -13.29
C THR A 72 -12.69 0.36 -11.99
N GLU A 73 -13.43 0.63 -10.91
CA GLU A 73 -13.22 -0.06 -9.64
C GLU A 73 -13.44 -1.58 -9.76
N GLU A 74 -14.41 -2.02 -10.56
CA GLU A 74 -14.66 -3.46 -10.78
C GLU A 74 -13.53 -4.11 -11.57
N GLU A 75 -13.06 -3.46 -12.64
CA GLU A 75 -11.94 -3.93 -13.44
C GLU A 75 -10.64 -3.98 -12.63
N PHE A 76 -10.41 -2.97 -11.78
CA PHE A 76 -9.26 -2.97 -10.89
C PHE A 76 -9.34 -4.11 -9.86
N LEU A 77 -10.52 -4.36 -9.30
CA LEU A 77 -10.73 -5.45 -8.34
C LEU A 77 -10.52 -6.82 -8.98
N SER A 78 -11.04 -7.05 -10.19
CA SER A 78 -10.87 -8.33 -10.90
C SER A 78 -9.42 -8.57 -11.32
N ASN A 79 -8.73 -7.52 -11.76
CA ASN A 79 -7.36 -7.64 -12.24
C ASN A 79 -6.36 -7.69 -11.08
N SER A 80 -6.44 -6.81 -10.09
CA SER A 80 -5.42 -6.67 -9.03
C SER A 80 -5.73 -7.46 -7.76
N GLY A 81 -6.97 -7.94 -7.59
CA GLY A 81 -7.43 -8.64 -6.40
C GLY A 81 -7.88 -7.71 -5.27
N LEU A 82 -8.50 -8.31 -4.26
CA LEU A 82 -9.13 -7.58 -3.15
C LEU A 82 -8.12 -6.82 -2.27
N ASP A 83 -6.93 -7.38 -2.04
CA ASP A 83 -5.92 -6.75 -1.17
C ASP A 83 -5.40 -5.44 -1.78
N ALA A 84 -4.99 -5.48 -3.05
CA ALA A 84 -4.58 -4.29 -3.79
C ALA A 84 -5.71 -3.24 -3.89
N PHE A 85 -6.96 -3.70 -4.06
CA PHE A 85 -8.13 -2.83 -4.02
C PHE A 85 -8.25 -2.09 -2.68
N VAL A 86 -8.20 -2.81 -1.55
CA VAL A 86 -8.27 -2.20 -0.21
C VAL A 86 -7.11 -1.22 0.02
N PHE A 87 -5.91 -1.56 -0.43
CA PHE A 87 -4.75 -0.67 -0.37
C PHE A 87 -4.99 0.64 -1.13
N MET A 88 -5.52 0.58 -2.36
CA MET A 88 -5.88 1.78 -3.13
C MET A 88 -6.97 2.61 -2.44
N ARG A 89 -7.98 1.95 -1.85
CA ARG A 89 -9.02 2.63 -1.08
C ARG A 89 -8.46 3.38 0.12
N MET A 90 -7.39 2.90 0.75
CA MET A 90 -6.69 3.61 1.83
C MET A 90 -6.15 4.98 1.38
N PHE A 91 -5.59 5.08 0.17
CA PHE A 91 -5.16 6.36 -0.40
C PHE A 91 -6.33 7.29 -0.71
N VAL A 92 -7.39 6.77 -1.33
CA VAL A 92 -8.60 7.55 -1.64
C VAL A 92 -9.24 8.09 -0.36
N PHE A 93 -9.34 7.25 0.67
CA PHE A 93 -9.81 7.64 2.00
C PHE A 93 -8.93 8.74 2.60
N SER A 94 -7.61 8.57 2.57
CA SER A 94 -6.67 9.56 3.07
C SER A 94 -6.82 10.90 2.35
N LEU A 95 -6.94 10.89 1.02
CA LEU A 95 -7.16 12.10 0.22
C LEU A 95 -8.47 12.82 0.61
N LYS A 96 -9.56 12.08 0.85
CA LYS A 96 -10.84 12.67 1.30
C LYS A 96 -10.69 13.35 2.67
N VAL A 97 -10.04 12.69 3.63
CA VAL A 97 -9.79 13.23 4.98
C VAL A 97 -8.90 14.46 4.92
N PHE A 98 -7.78 14.39 4.20
CA PHE A 98 -6.86 15.52 4.07
C PHE A 98 -7.46 16.69 3.29
N THR A 99 -8.31 16.44 2.28
CA THR A 99 -9.02 17.50 1.56
C THR A 99 -9.96 18.26 2.49
N PHE A 100 -10.73 17.54 3.30
CA PHE A 100 -11.60 18.16 4.29
C PHE A 100 -10.81 18.95 5.34
N GLY A 101 -9.73 18.36 5.87
CA GLY A 101 -8.83 19.04 6.80
C GLY A 101 -8.17 20.27 6.18
N ALA A 102 -7.79 20.21 4.90
CA ALA A 102 -7.19 21.33 4.18
C ALA A 102 -8.17 22.48 3.98
N ILE A 103 -9.45 22.20 3.71
CA ILE A 103 -10.49 23.24 3.62
C ILE A 103 -10.65 23.96 4.97
N ILE A 104 -10.81 23.22 6.07
CA ILE A 104 -10.92 23.82 7.41
C ILE A 104 -9.64 24.58 7.77
N GLY A 105 -8.48 23.98 7.50
CA GLY A 105 -7.18 24.59 7.76
C GLY A 105 -7.01 25.92 7.02
N MET A 106 -7.29 25.93 5.72
CA MET A 106 -7.10 27.08 4.83
C MET A 106 -8.08 28.21 5.10
N PHE A 107 -9.37 27.90 5.28
CA PHE A 107 -10.41 28.93 5.37
C PHE A 107 -10.76 29.35 6.80
N VAL A 108 -10.41 28.54 7.82
CA VAL A 108 -10.75 28.83 9.22
C VAL A 108 -9.50 29.02 10.05
N LEU A 109 -8.66 28.00 10.15
CA LEU A 109 -7.55 27.99 11.12
C LEU A 109 -6.42 28.96 10.74
N ILE A 110 -6.01 29.00 9.48
CA ILE A 110 -4.94 29.88 9.01
C ILE A 110 -5.28 31.38 9.22
N PRO A 111 -6.47 31.87 8.80
CA PRO A 111 -6.86 33.25 9.09
C PRO A 111 -6.87 33.57 10.59
N ILE A 112 -7.45 32.70 11.42
CA ILE A 112 -7.55 32.92 12.86
C ILE A 112 -6.17 32.98 13.52
N ASN A 113 -5.25 32.09 13.11
CA ASN A 113 -3.87 32.08 13.60
C ASN A 113 -3.13 33.35 13.19
N TYR A 114 -3.28 33.80 11.95
CA TYR A 114 -2.61 34.99 11.44
C TYR A 114 -3.06 36.28 12.16
N LEU A 115 -4.34 36.36 12.57
CA LEU A 115 -4.85 37.49 13.35
C LEU A 115 -4.31 37.54 14.80
N GLY A 116 -3.59 36.50 15.25
CA GLY A 116 -2.93 36.44 16.55
C GLY A 116 -1.84 37.50 16.72
N SER A 117 -1.66 37.99 17.96
CA SER A 117 -0.65 39.00 18.27
C SER A 117 0.38 38.53 19.30
N GLN A 118 0.46 37.22 19.57
CA GLN A 118 1.37 36.70 20.59
C GLN A 118 2.84 36.82 20.18
N LEU A 119 3.14 36.79 18.87
CA LEU A 119 4.51 36.87 18.34
C LEU A 119 4.92 38.30 17.93
N THR A 120 4.06 39.31 18.14
CA THR A 120 4.27 40.69 17.64
C THR A 120 5.34 41.46 18.43
N ASP A 121 5.72 41.01 19.63
CA ASP A 121 6.77 41.63 20.43
C ASP A 121 8.20 41.39 19.86
N ASP A 122 8.38 40.40 18.96
CA ASP A 122 9.65 40.06 18.30
C ASP A 122 9.59 40.30 16.78
N SER A 123 9.54 41.57 16.37
CA SER A 123 9.21 42.02 15.01
C SER A 123 10.09 41.47 13.87
N ASP A 124 11.33 41.02 14.14
CA ASP A 124 12.26 40.51 13.12
C ASP A 124 12.05 39.00 12.81
N PHE A 125 11.44 38.25 13.74
CA PHE A 125 11.11 36.83 13.57
C PHE A 125 9.80 36.61 12.80
N GLN A 126 8.89 37.59 12.83
CA GLN A 126 7.53 37.46 12.32
C GLN A 126 7.45 37.29 10.79
N HIS A 127 8.35 37.91 10.03
CA HIS A 127 8.32 37.88 8.56
C HIS A 127 8.97 36.64 7.93
N LYS A 128 9.72 35.84 8.69
CA LYS A 128 10.46 34.68 8.17
C LYS A 128 9.94 33.34 8.70
N SER A 129 9.18 33.34 9.79
CA SER A 129 8.73 32.10 10.44
C SER A 129 7.28 31.75 10.11
N LEU A 130 7.05 30.46 9.84
CA LEU A 130 5.72 29.85 9.69
C LEU A 130 4.90 29.84 10.99
N ASP A 131 5.50 30.21 12.11
CA ASP A 131 4.87 30.17 13.43
C ASP A 131 3.75 31.22 13.57
N SER A 132 3.73 32.22 12.67
CA SER A 132 2.63 33.19 12.52
C SER A 132 1.31 32.56 12.03
N PHE A 133 1.38 31.43 11.32
CA PHE A 133 0.21 30.67 10.83
C PHE A 133 -0.19 29.52 11.75
N SER A 134 0.49 29.37 12.89
CA SER A 134 0.27 28.31 13.87
C SER A 134 -0.49 28.81 15.09
N ILE A 135 -1.00 27.88 15.90
CA ILE A 135 -1.66 28.18 17.17
C ILE A 135 -0.73 28.93 18.15
N SER A 136 0.58 28.85 17.96
CA SER A 136 1.59 29.61 18.72
C SER A 136 1.48 31.13 18.60
N ASN A 137 0.77 31.63 17.58
CA ASN A 137 0.51 33.07 17.45
C ASN A 137 -0.75 33.52 18.20
N VAL A 138 -1.55 32.59 18.72
CA VAL A 138 -2.83 32.87 19.41
C VAL A 138 -2.61 33.02 20.90
N ASN A 139 -2.88 34.21 21.44
CA ASN A 139 -2.68 34.54 22.85
C ASN A 139 -3.34 33.54 23.82
N ASN A 140 -2.62 33.20 24.89
CA ASN A 140 -3.13 32.35 25.97
C ASN A 140 -4.41 32.95 26.58
N GLY A 141 -5.43 32.12 26.81
CA GLY A 141 -6.73 32.55 27.34
C GLY A 141 -7.65 33.25 26.33
N SER A 142 -7.24 33.35 25.06
CA SER A 142 -8.08 33.94 24.01
C SER A 142 -9.28 33.07 23.67
N ASN A 143 -10.43 33.71 23.44
CA ASN A 143 -11.64 33.05 22.91
C ASN A 143 -11.41 32.36 21.55
N ARG A 144 -10.34 32.70 20.83
CA ARG A 144 -9.96 32.07 19.56
C ARG A 144 -9.57 30.60 19.71
N LEU A 145 -9.07 30.19 20.89
CA LEU A 145 -8.73 28.79 21.17
C LEU A 145 -9.98 27.88 21.15
N TRP A 146 -11.17 28.42 21.45
CA TRP A 146 -12.43 27.67 21.30
C TRP A 146 -12.74 27.31 19.85
N ILE A 147 -12.25 28.10 18.88
CA ILE A 147 -12.42 27.78 17.46
C ILE A 147 -11.54 26.58 17.08
N HIS A 148 -10.31 26.52 17.60
CA HIS A 148 -9.44 25.34 17.43
C HIS A 148 -10.06 24.09 18.06
N PHE A 149 -10.56 24.22 19.29
CA PHE A 149 -11.27 23.14 19.97
C PHE A 149 -12.45 22.65 19.13
N SER A 150 -13.32 23.56 18.71
CA SER A 150 -14.50 23.21 17.88
C SER A 150 -14.10 22.56 16.55
N ALA A 151 -13.11 23.12 15.86
CA ALA A 151 -12.59 22.57 14.61
C ALA A 151 -12.03 21.15 14.78
N ALA A 152 -11.35 20.86 15.89
CA ALA A 152 -10.85 19.52 16.19
C ALA A 152 -11.99 18.50 16.36
N TYR A 153 -13.04 18.85 17.11
CA TYR A 153 -14.21 17.97 17.28
C TYR A 153 -14.97 17.75 15.97
N ILE A 154 -15.16 18.81 15.17
CA ILE A 154 -15.78 18.71 13.84
C ILE A 154 -14.93 17.81 12.94
N PHE A 155 -13.61 18.01 12.93
CA PHE A 155 -12.69 17.19 12.14
C PHE A 155 -12.76 15.72 12.54
N THR A 156 -12.67 15.41 13.84
CA THR A 156 -12.80 14.04 14.35
C THR A 156 -14.15 13.43 13.97
N GLY A 157 -15.26 14.16 14.15
CA GLY A 157 -16.59 13.68 13.79
C GLY A 157 -16.72 13.32 12.31
N VAL A 158 -16.20 14.17 11.41
CA VAL A 158 -16.23 13.91 9.96
C VAL A 158 -15.30 12.77 9.56
N VAL A 159 -14.13 12.64 10.18
CA VAL A 159 -13.23 11.50 9.97
C VAL A 159 -13.90 10.19 10.40
N CYS A 160 -14.52 10.15 11.57
CA CYS A 160 -15.27 8.98 12.04
C CYS A 160 -16.43 8.63 11.09
N TYR A 161 -17.14 9.64 10.57
CA TYR A 161 -18.18 9.46 9.56
C TYR A 161 -17.60 8.84 8.28
N PHE A 162 -16.55 9.40 7.68
CA PHE A 162 -15.91 8.83 6.49
C PHE A 162 -15.39 7.41 6.73
N LEU A 163 -14.81 7.17 7.91
CA LEU A 163 -14.30 5.85 8.28
C LEU A 163 -15.43 4.82 8.35
N TYR A 164 -16.57 5.17 8.93
CA TYR A 164 -17.74 4.29 9.00
C TYR A 164 -18.23 3.89 7.60
N TYR A 165 -18.40 4.85 6.70
CA TYR A 165 -18.84 4.57 5.33
C TYR A 165 -17.82 3.75 4.53
N GLU A 166 -16.52 4.08 4.65
CA GLU A 166 -15.47 3.35 3.95
C GLU A 166 -15.35 1.92 4.49
N TYR A 167 -15.49 1.72 5.80
CA TYR A 167 -15.49 0.40 6.43
C TYR A 167 -16.67 -0.45 5.95
N GLN A 168 -17.88 0.10 5.94
CA GLN A 168 -19.07 -0.58 5.41
C GLN A 168 -18.88 -0.97 3.94
N TYR A 169 -18.35 -0.05 3.13
CA TYR A 169 -18.05 -0.30 1.72
C TYR A 169 -17.05 -1.45 1.53
N ILE A 170 -15.90 -1.40 2.19
CA ILE A 170 -14.87 -2.45 2.11
C ILE A 170 -15.41 -3.79 2.61
N SER A 171 -16.17 -3.80 3.71
CA SER A 171 -16.78 -5.01 4.25
C SER A 171 -17.72 -5.66 3.23
N SER A 172 -18.59 -4.87 2.59
CA SER A 172 -19.48 -5.38 1.54
C SER A 172 -18.72 -5.97 0.35
N LYS A 173 -17.64 -5.31 -0.10
CA LYS A 173 -16.79 -5.82 -1.18
C LYS A 173 -16.05 -7.10 -0.81
N ARG A 174 -15.58 -7.20 0.43
CA ARG A 174 -14.95 -8.42 0.97
C ARG A 174 -15.93 -9.59 0.97
N ILE A 175 -17.16 -9.37 1.43
CA ILE A 175 -18.20 -10.40 1.45
C ILE A 175 -18.57 -10.81 0.01
N ALA A 176 -18.78 -9.84 -0.88
CA ALA A 176 -19.08 -10.13 -2.29
C ALA A 176 -17.96 -10.94 -2.96
N CYS A 177 -16.70 -10.56 -2.72
CA CYS A 177 -15.54 -11.31 -3.22
C CYS A 177 -15.48 -12.73 -2.66
N PHE A 178 -15.78 -12.93 -1.37
CA PHE A 178 -15.82 -14.26 -0.78
C PHE A 178 -16.87 -15.16 -1.45
N TYR A 179 -18.07 -14.64 -1.71
CA TYR A 179 -19.14 -15.40 -2.37
C TYR A 179 -18.88 -15.65 -3.87
N SER A 180 -18.13 -14.79 -4.55
CA SER A 180 -17.81 -14.96 -5.97
C SER A 180 -16.55 -15.78 -6.23
N SER A 181 -15.74 -16.07 -5.19
CA SER A 181 -14.48 -16.77 -5.34
C SER A 181 -14.69 -18.27 -5.51
N GLU A 182 -13.86 -18.90 -6.35
CA GLU A 182 -13.81 -20.36 -6.45
C GLU A 182 -13.39 -21.00 -5.11
N PRO A 183 -13.84 -22.23 -4.82
CA PRO A 183 -13.45 -22.93 -3.60
C PRO A 183 -11.93 -23.08 -3.50
N GLN A 184 -11.32 -22.45 -2.49
CA GLN A 184 -9.87 -22.50 -2.30
C GLN A 184 -9.52 -23.47 -1.16
N PRO A 185 -8.38 -24.21 -1.24
CA PRO A 185 -7.98 -25.15 -0.20
C PRO A 185 -7.93 -24.56 1.21
N HIS A 186 -7.54 -23.28 1.33
CA HIS A 186 -7.45 -22.59 2.62
C HIS A 186 -8.82 -22.38 3.30
N GLN A 187 -9.94 -22.48 2.57
CA GLN A 187 -11.29 -22.37 3.12
C GLN A 187 -11.73 -23.67 3.83
N PHE A 188 -11.12 -24.80 3.47
CA PHE A 188 -11.42 -26.13 4.02
C PHE A 188 -10.33 -26.69 4.93
N THR A 189 -9.20 -25.98 5.05
CA THR A 189 -8.04 -26.43 5.82
C THR A 189 -7.93 -25.65 7.12
N VAL A 190 -7.89 -26.34 8.25
CA VAL A 190 -7.72 -25.74 9.57
C VAL A 190 -6.34 -26.06 10.13
N LEU A 191 -5.64 -25.04 10.64
CA LEU A 191 -4.35 -25.22 11.31
C LEU A 191 -4.57 -25.57 12.78
N VAL A 192 -4.22 -26.81 13.15
CA VAL A 192 -4.30 -27.30 14.53
C VAL A 192 -2.93 -27.18 15.20
N ARG A 193 -2.89 -26.64 16.43
CA ARG A 193 -1.67 -26.43 17.22
C ARG A 193 -1.85 -26.95 18.64
N GLY A 194 -0.74 -27.27 19.32
CA GLY A 194 -0.76 -27.70 20.72
C GLY A 194 -1.34 -29.11 20.94
N ILE A 195 -1.09 -30.03 20.01
CA ILE A 195 -1.66 -31.38 20.04
C ILE A 195 -1.01 -32.19 21.18
N PRO A 196 -1.80 -32.70 22.15
CA PRO A 196 -1.27 -33.57 23.20
C PRO A 196 -0.97 -34.95 22.61
N ILE A 197 0.30 -35.36 22.68
CA ILE A 197 0.73 -36.65 22.14
C ILE A 197 0.64 -37.70 23.26
N PRO A 198 -0.22 -38.73 23.14
CA PRO A 198 -0.31 -39.79 24.13
C PRO A 198 0.99 -40.61 24.16
N PRO A 199 1.38 -41.19 25.31
CA PRO A 199 2.58 -42.01 25.41
C PRO A 199 2.51 -43.19 24.44
N GLY A 200 3.50 -43.30 23.56
CA GLY A 200 3.61 -44.36 22.55
C GLY A 200 2.82 -44.12 21.25
N GLY A 201 2.06 -43.02 21.12
CA GLY A 201 1.37 -42.67 19.89
C GLY A 201 2.11 -41.62 19.05
N THR A 202 1.71 -41.46 17.80
CA THR A 202 2.19 -40.35 16.95
C THR A 202 1.23 -39.17 16.96
N CYS A 203 1.72 -38.00 16.56
CA CYS A 203 0.88 -36.81 16.37
C CYS A 203 -0.21 -37.05 15.30
N ALA A 204 0.10 -37.81 14.25
CA ALA A 204 -0.86 -38.17 13.20
C ALA A 204 -2.03 -38.97 13.78
N ASP A 205 -1.74 -40.02 14.55
CA ASP A 205 -2.76 -40.88 15.17
C ASP A 205 -3.65 -40.09 16.14
N ALA A 206 -3.06 -39.18 16.92
CA ALA A 206 -3.79 -38.34 17.85
C ALA A 206 -4.79 -37.41 17.13
N VAL A 207 -4.38 -36.80 16.01
CA VAL A 207 -5.24 -35.95 15.18
C VAL A 207 -6.32 -36.77 14.50
N GLU A 208 -5.95 -37.89 13.86
CA GLU A 208 -6.88 -38.74 13.16
C GLU A 208 -7.97 -39.28 14.08
N ARG A 209 -7.59 -39.79 15.27
CA ARG A 209 -8.55 -40.26 16.27
C ARG A 209 -9.50 -39.16 16.69
N PHE A 210 -8.98 -37.97 17.02
CA PHE A 210 -9.80 -36.84 17.46
C PHE A 210 -10.82 -36.42 16.39
N PHE A 211 -10.38 -36.18 15.15
CA PHE A 211 -11.29 -35.69 14.12
C PHE A 211 -12.26 -36.77 13.62
N THR A 212 -11.87 -38.05 13.65
CA THR A 212 -12.78 -39.15 13.30
C THR A 212 -13.87 -39.31 14.37
N GLU A 213 -13.54 -39.12 15.65
CA GLU A 213 -14.50 -39.25 16.75
C GLU A 213 -15.46 -38.05 16.83
N TYR A 214 -14.94 -36.82 16.77
CA TYR A 214 -15.74 -35.60 16.96
C TYR A 214 -16.32 -35.01 15.66
N HIS A 215 -15.70 -35.28 14.51
CA HIS A 215 -16.07 -34.72 13.21
C HIS A 215 -16.18 -35.77 12.09
N PRO A 216 -16.88 -36.91 12.30
CA PRO A 216 -16.86 -38.06 11.39
C PRO A 216 -17.36 -37.76 9.98
N SER A 217 -18.32 -36.84 9.84
CA SER A 217 -18.94 -36.52 8.54
C SER A 217 -18.19 -35.45 7.74
N THR A 218 -17.29 -34.69 8.37
CA THR A 218 -16.60 -33.54 7.73
C THR A 218 -15.10 -33.73 7.63
N TYR A 219 -14.52 -34.64 8.42
CA TYR A 219 -13.10 -34.94 8.37
C TYR A 219 -12.75 -35.65 7.06
N LEU A 220 -11.77 -35.11 6.34
CA LEU A 220 -11.30 -35.65 5.06
C LEU A 220 -9.90 -36.23 5.19
N SER A 221 -8.93 -35.40 5.58
CA SER A 221 -7.52 -35.79 5.70
C SER A 221 -6.77 -34.79 6.58
N HIS A 222 -5.54 -35.13 6.95
CA HIS A 222 -4.63 -34.24 7.66
C HIS A 222 -3.22 -34.34 7.10
N SER A 223 -2.40 -33.31 7.38
CA SER A 223 -0.97 -33.32 7.08
C SER A 223 -0.21 -32.78 8.28
N VAL A 224 0.73 -33.59 8.80
CA VAL A 224 1.53 -33.21 9.96
C VAL A 224 2.69 -32.31 9.53
N VAL A 225 2.74 -31.11 10.09
CA VAL A 225 3.86 -30.18 9.86
C VAL A 225 5.13 -30.75 10.50
N ARG A 226 6.15 -30.98 9.67
CA ARG A 226 7.46 -31.49 10.11
C ARG A 226 8.50 -30.38 10.13
N ARG A 227 9.47 -30.48 11.04
CA ARG A 227 10.62 -29.56 11.10
C ARG A 227 11.58 -29.82 9.93
N SER A 228 11.38 -29.11 8.83
CA SER A 228 12.11 -29.32 7.56
C SER A 228 13.26 -28.34 7.32
N HIS A 229 13.66 -27.50 8.28
CA HIS A 229 14.69 -26.46 8.07
C HIS A 229 15.99 -26.95 7.42
N LYS A 230 16.55 -28.09 7.86
CA LYS A 230 17.77 -28.67 7.24
C LYS A 230 17.52 -29.09 5.79
N LEU A 231 16.36 -29.72 5.53
CA LEU A 231 15.99 -30.16 4.18
C LEU A 231 15.76 -28.96 3.26
N HIS A 232 15.08 -27.93 3.75
CA HIS A 232 14.86 -26.70 3.00
C HIS A 232 16.19 -26.03 2.63
N ASN A 233 17.12 -25.92 3.58
CA ASN A 233 18.45 -25.39 3.31
C ASN A 233 19.18 -26.19 2.23
N LEU A 234 19.12 -27.53 2.28
CA LEU A 234 19.72 -28.38 1.26
C LEU A 234 19.08 -28.19 -0.12
N ILE A 235 17.76 -28.06 -0.20
CA ILE A 235 17.04 -27.80 -1.45
C ILE A 235 17.45 -26.45 -2.04
N VAL A 236 17.50 -25.40 -1.21
CA VAL A 236 17.90 -24.05 -1.65
C VAL A 236 19.35 -24.05 -2.10
N SER A 237 20.26 -24.67 -1.35
CA SER A 237 21.66 -24.81 -1.76
C SER A 237 21.80 -25.58 -3.07
N GLY A 238 21.04 -26.66 -3.26
CA GLY A 238 21.02 -27.41 -4.52
C GLY A 238 20.49 -26.59 -5.69
N PHE A 239 19.43 -25.80 -5.48
CA PHE A 239 18.88 -24.90 -6.50
C PHE A 239 19.89 -23.82 -6.92
N LEU A 240 20.57 -23.20 -5.95
CA LEU A 240 21.64 -22.23 -6.23
C LEU A 240 22.80 -22.87 -6.99
N GLN A 241 23.16 -24.11 -6.64
CA GLN A 241 24.21 -24.84 -7.34
C GLN A 241 23.80 -25.14 -8.80
N LEU A 242 22.55 -25.55 -9.05
CA LEU A 242 22.03 -25.73 -10.40
C LEU A 242 21.99 -24.44 -11.22
N GLN A 243 21.57 -23.33 -10.62
CA GLN A 243 21.67 -22.01 -11.27
C GLN A 243 23.11 -21.64 -11.59
N SER A 244 24.06 -21.91 -10.68
CA SER A 244 25.48 -21.67 -10.94
C SER A 244 25.98 -22.50 -12.13
N PHE A 245 25.59 -23.78 -12.22
CA PHE A 245 25.92 -24.66 -13.35
C PHE A 245 25.33 -24.17 -14.67
N GLN A 246 24.09 -23.68 -14.67
CA GLN A 246 23.43 -23.12 -15.87
C GLN A 246 24.00 -21.75 -16.28
N SER A 247 24.63 -21.03 -15.36
CA SER A 247 25.25 -19.73 -15.61
C SER A 247 26.68 -19.84 -16.19
N PHE A 248 27.29 -21.03 -16.21
CA PHE A 248 28.55 -21.23 -16.93
C PHE A 248 28.25 -21.24 -18.45
N PRO A 249 28.83 -20.32 -19.23
CA PRO A 249 28.66 -20.32 -20.68
C PRO A 249 29.23 -21.61 -21.26
N SER A 250 28.54 -22.15 -22.26
CA SER A 250 29.07 -23.17 -23.17
C SER A 250 30.22 -22.58 -23.99
N GLU A 251 31.37 -22.35 -23.37
CA GLU A 251 32.56 -21.75 -24.00
C GLU A 251 33.55 -22.79 -24.53
N TYR A 252 33.16 -24.07 -24.62
CA TYR A 252 33.98 -25.12 -25.23
C TYR A 252 33.12 -26.13 -26.00
N VAL A 253 32.70 -25.77 -27.22
CA VAL A 253 32.52 -26.70 -28.36
C VAL A 253 32.96 -25.98 -29.62
#